data_AF-A0A2V9AAC8-F1
#
_entry.id   AF-A0A2V9AAC8-F1
#
_cell.length_a   1.000
_cell.length_b   1.000
_cell.length_c   1.000
_cell.angle_alpha   90.00
_cell.angle_beta   90.00
_cell.angle_gamma   90.00
#
_symmetry.space_group_name_H-M   'P 1'
#
loop_
_entity.id
_entity.type
_entity.pdbx_description
1 polymer ?
#
loop_
_entity_poly.entity_id
_entity_poly.type
_entity_poly.pdbx_seq_one_letter_code
_entity_poly.pdbx_strand_id
1 'polypeptide(L)'
;MISRGVKVTPVLLLCGILAYAQAPPQKQLWKSVEFAIVKFNDEAPKSWNLYHTDKKGVLLLRLWKRYLLVNVKEEEVYEIDPQTVKPVGDNVEWSLADKPEQPLETPDWKTRDVGPMQRVAFRLGKDGHILELQIPLKINGQPAY
;
A
#
# COMPACT_ATOMS: atom_id res chain seq x y z
N MET A 1 -38.11 -68.95 9.33
CA MET A 1 -37.82 -68.79 7.89
C MET A 1 -37.72 -67.30 7.57
N ILE A 2 -36.58 -66.88 6.97
CA ILE A 2 -36.37 -65.68 6.11
C ILE A 2 -36.45 -64.31 6.85
N SER A 3 -35.37 -63.77 7.41
CA SER A 3 -34.24 -63.02 6.78
C SER A 3 -34.64 -61.72 6.08
N ARG A 4 -34.28 -60.55 6.66
CA ARG A 4 -33.95 -59.31 5.94
C ARG A 4 -32.95 -58.47 6.76
N GLY A 5 -31.67 -58.67 6.48
CA GLY A 5 -30.60 -57.78 6.95
C GLY A 5 -30.54 -56.52 6.09
N VAL A 6 -30.69 -55.36 6.71
CA VAL A 6 -30.45 -54.06 6.07
C VAL A 6 -28.95 -53.80 6.12
N LYS A 7 -28.30 -53.79 4.96
CA LYS A 7 -26.90 -53.36 4.82
C LYS A 7 -26.88 -51.84 4.71
N VAL A 8 -26.38 -51.17 5.75
CA VAL A 8 -26.10 -49.73 5.72
C VAL A 8 -24.67 -49.56 5.20
N THR A 9 -24.54 -49.02 4.00
CA THR A 9 -23.24 -48.69 3.40
C THR A 9 -22.83 -47.29 3.88
N PRO A 10 -21.65 -47.10 4.51
CA PRO A 10 -21.16 -45.77 4.80
C PRO A 10 -20.56 -45.17 3.52
N VAL A 11 -21.17 -44.09 3.02
CA VAL A 11 -20.57 -43.23 2.01
C VAL A 11 -19.57 -42.32 2.73
N LEU A 12 -18.27 -42.61 2.59
CA LEU A 12 -17.21 -41.71 3.03
C LEU A 12 -17.20 -40.48 2.11
N LEU A 13 -17.70 -39.36 2.63
CA LEU A 13 -17.56 -38.05 1.99
C LEU A 13 -16.12 -37.57 2.20
N LEU A 14 -15.26 -37.75 1.20
CA LEU A 14 -13.88 -37.27 1.22
C LEU A 14 -13.88 -35.76 0.95
N CYS A 15 -14.04 -34.94 1.99
CA CYS A 15 -13.81 -33.49 1.91
C CYS A 15 -12.31 -33.24 1.73
N GLY A 16 -11.85 -33.18 0.48
CA GLY A 16 -10.54 -32.69 0.12
C GLY A 16 -10.44 -31.18 0.40
N ILE A 17 -9.97 -30.83 1.58
CA ILE A 17 -9.39 -29.53 1.90
C ILE A 17 -8.19 -29.26 0.99
N LEU A 18 -8.42 -28.55 -0.12
CA LEU A 18 -7.35 -27.92 -0.89
C LEU A 18 -6.74 -26.81 -0.04
N ALA A 19 -5.69 -27.13 0.71
CA ALA A 19 -4.81 -26.14 1.31
C ALA A 19 -4.04 -25.45 0.18
N TYR A 20 -4.52 -24.29 -0.28
CA TYR A 20 -3.74 -23.42 -1.13
C TYR A 20 -2.53 -22.95 -0.32
N ALA A 21 -1.36 -23.52 -0.59
CA ALA A 21 -0.10 -22.95 -0.13
C ALA A 21 0.03 -21.56 -0.77
N GLN A 22 -0.33 -20.51 -0.01
CA GLN A 22 -0.04 -19.15 -0.41
C GLN A 22 1.48 -19.02 -0.41
N ALA A 23 2.06 -18.81 -1.60
CA ALA A 23 3.48 -18.50 -1.71
C ALA A 23 3.80 -17.36 -0.73
N PRO A 24 4.92 -17.43 0.02
CA PRO A 24 5.27 -16.39 0.96
C PRO A 24 5.28 -15.05 0.21
N PRO A 25 4.68 -14.00 0.79
CA PRO A 25 4.53 -12.75 0.10
C PRO A 25 5.88 -12.22 -0.37
N GLN A 26 6.03 -12.10 -1.69
CA GLN A 26 7.31 -11.76 -2.28
C GLN A 26 7.66 -10.32 -1.93
N LYS A 27 8.66 -10.16 -1.07
CA LYS A 27 9.17 -8.84 -0.70
C LYS A 27 9.78 -8.19 -1.95
N GLN A 28 9.34 -6.98 -2.25
CA GLN A 28 9.80 -6.20 -3.39
C GLN A 28 10.63 -5.00 -2.91
N LEU A 29 11.56 -4.56 -3.76
CA LEU A 29 12.37 -3.37 -3.51
C LEU A 29 11.60 -2.12 -3.96
N TRP A 30 11.43 -1.18 -3.03
CA TRP A 30 10.87 0.14 -3.23
C TRP A 30 12.00 1.16 -3.32
N LYS A 31 12.11 1.81 -4.48
CA LYS A 31 13.17 2.77 -4.77
C LYS A 31 12.75 4.18 -4.37
N SER A 32 13.70 5.00 -3.93
CA SER A 32 13.42 6.42 -3.65
C SER A 32 12.95 7.15 -4.91
N VAL A 33 11.91 7.98 -4.76
CA VAL A 33 11.46 8.93 -5.79
C VAL A 33 12.35 10.16 -5.69
N GLU A 34 13.26 10.31 -6.64
CA GLU A 34 14.14 11.49 -6.70
C GLU A 34 13.31 12.76 -6.92
N PHE A 35 13.73 13.88 -6.33
CA PHE A 35 13.09 15.20 -6.47
C PHE A 35 11.64 15.32 -6.03
N ALA A 36 11.09 14.32 -5.33
CA ALA A 36 9.82 14.47 -4.65
C ALA A 36 9.88 15.60 -3.60
N ILE A 37 8.73 16.18 -3.27
CA ILE A 37 8.60 17.12 -2.15
C ILE A 37 7.43 16.65 -1.30
N VAL A 38 7.62 16.66 0.02
CA VAL A 38 6.55 16.40 0.99
C VAL A 38 6.37 17.61 1.87
N LYS A 39 5.11 17.99 2.10
CA LYS A 39 4.74 18.97 3.12
C LYS A 39 3.73 18.35 4.07
N PHE A 40 3.87 18.70 5.34
CA PHE A 40 2.97 18.36 6.42
C PHE A 40 2.52 19.65 7.08
N ASN A 41 1.23 19.98 6.98
CA ASN A 41 0.69 21.28 7.35
C ASN A 41 1.47 22.45 6.71
N ASP A 42 1.68 22.38 5.39
CA ASP A 42 2.43 23.37 4.59
C ASP A 42 3.92 23.53 4.92
N GLU A 43 4.45 22.78 5.90
CA GLU A 43 5.87 22.78 6.26
C GLU A 43 6.59 21.51 5.77
N ALA A 44 7.87 21.63 5.44
CA ALA A 44 8.69 20.45 5.15
C ALA A 44 8.86 19.62 6.43
N PRO A 45 8.49 18.33 6.45
CA PRO A 45 8.65 17.52 7.64
C PRO A 45 10.13 17.25 7.93
N LYS A 46 10.49 17.18 9.22
CA LYS A 46 11.90 17.02 9.67
C LYS A 46 12.63 15.81 9.09
N SER A 47 11.91 14.74 8.78
CA SER A 47 12.48 13.52 8.21
C SER A 47 11.40 12.81 7.41
N TRP A 48 11.65 12.63 6.12
CA TRP A 48 10.76 11.93 5.21
C TRP A 48 11.54 11.25 4.09
N ASN A 49 10.88 10.34 3.39
CA ASN A 49 11.30 9.86 2.07
C ASN A 49 10.08 9.27 1.34
N LEU A 50 10.05 9.33 0.03
CA LEU A 50 8.98 8.77 -0.79
C LEU A 50 9.54 7.67 -1.66
N TYR A 51 8.92 6.49 -1.64
CA TYR A 51 9.37 5.34 -2.41
C TYR A 51 8.32 4.89 -3.41
N HIS A 52 8.78 4.25 -4.48
CA HIS A 52 7.94 3.69 -5.53
C HIS A 52 8.40 2.29 -5.91
N THR A 53 7.53 1.56 -6.59
CA THR A 53 7.90 0.37 -7.36
C THR A 53 7.62 0.63 -8.84
N ASP A 54 7.62 -0.44 -9.64
CA ASP A 54 7.18 -0.33 -11.04
C ASP A 54 5.69 -0.02 -11.15
N LYS A 55 4.91 -0.26 -10.08
CA LYS A 55 3.48 0.05 -10.01
C LYS A 55 3.25 1.55 -9.85
N LYS A 56 2.82 2.21 -10.93
CA LYS A 56 2.49 3.65 -10.93
C LYS A 56 1.29 3.97 -10.05
N GLY A 57 1.33 5.14 -9.42
CA GLY A 57 0.25 5.64 -8.58
C GLY A 57 0.19 5.00 -7.19
N VAL A 58 1.10 4.08 -6.86
CA VAL A 58 1.24 3.51 -5.52
C VAL A 58 2.61 3.90 -4.97
N LEU A 59 2.59 4.61 -3.84
CA LEU A 59 3.75 5.20 -3.23
C LEU A 59 3.84 4.78 -1.77
N LEU A 60 5.04 4.61 -1.26
CA LEU A 60 5.28 4.37 0.16
C LEU A 60 5.98 5.60 0.73
N LEU A 61 5.30 6.36 1.57
CA LEU A 61 5.87 7.52 2.26
C LEU A 61 6.40 7.08 3.63
N ARG A 62 7.68 7.31 3.89
CA ARG A 62 8.21 7.38 5.25
C ARG A 62 8.01 8.80 5.76
N LEU A 63 7.27 8.94 6.85
CA LEU A 63 7.09 10.20 7.57
C LEU A 63 7.49 10.00 9.03
N TRP A 64 8.65 10.52 9.41
CA TRP A 64 9.31 10.23 10.70
C TRP A 64 9.47 8.71 10.94
N LYS A 65 8.75 8.14 11.91
CA LYS A 65 8.74 6.71 12.25
C LYS A 65 7.55 5.94 11.66
N ARG A 66 6.71 6.61 10.87
CA ARG A 66 5.49 6.04 10.28
C ARG A 66 5.73 5.78 8.80
N TYR A 67 5.09 4.74 8.29
CA TYR A 67 5.02 4.46 6.86
C TYR A 67 3.57 4.55 6.42
N LEU A 68 3.34 5.27 5.33
CA LEU A 68 2.02 5.44 4.73
C LEU A 68 2.08 4.92 3.30
N LEU A 69 1.29 3.91 2.98
CA LEU A 69 1.08 3.50 1.60
C LEU A 69 -0.02 4.39 1.00
N VAL A 70 0.34 5.18 0.01
CA VAL A 70 -0.54 6.13 -0.68
C VAL A 70 -0.89 5.56 -2.05
N ASN A 71 -2.17 5.27 -2.26
CA ASN A 71 -2.70 4.90 -3.56
C ASN A 71 -3.39 6.12 -4.18
N VAL A 72 -2.70 6.79 -5.09
CA VAL A 72 -3.17 8.03 -5.69
C VAL A 72 -4.40 7.82 -6.58
N LYS A 73 -4.51 6.64 -7.20
CA LYS A 73 -5.60 6.35 -8.13
C LYS A 73 -6.92 6.10 -7.40
N GLU A 74 -6.86 5.38 -6.28
CA GLU A 74 -8.04 5.03 -5.48
C GLU A 74 -8.30 6.07 -4.38
N GLU A 75 -7.44 7.09 -4.24
CA GLU A 75 -7.52 8.13 -3.19
C GLU A 75 -7.46 7.58 -1.76
N GLU A 76 -6.73 6.48 -1.58
CA GLU A 76 -6.61 5.74 -0.33
C GLU A 76 -5.23 5.87 0.29
N VAL A 77 -5.18 5.88 1.62
CA VAL A 77 -3.93 5.82 2.39
C VAL A 77 -4.04 4.73 3.43
N TYR A 78 -2.97 3.96 3.60
CA TYR A 78 -2.89 2.91 4.59
C TYR A 78 -1.70 3.16 5.52
N GLU A 79 -1.90 3.00 6.82
CA GLU A 79 -0.79 3.01 7.77
C GLU A 79 -0.11 1.65 7.80
N ILE A 80 1.18 1.63 7.48
CA ILE A 80 1.98 0.40 7.42
C ILE A 80 2.70 0.21 8.74
N ASP A 81 2.70 -1.02 9.25
CA ASP A 81 3.51 -1.39 10.40
C ASP A 81 5.00 -1.21 10.05
N PRO A 82 5.71 -0.26 10.69
CA PRO A 82 7.11 0.00 10.39
C PRO A 82 8.02 -1.22 10.62
N GLN A 83 7.62 -2.21 11.41
CA GLN A 83 8.39 -3.44 11.63
C GLN A 83 8.43 -4.36 10.41
N THR A 84 7.46 -4.22 9.50
CA THR A 84 7.41 -5.01 8.26
C THR A 84 8.32 -4.43 7.17
N VAL A 85 8.73 -3.17 7.30
CA VAL A 85 9.55 -2.46 6.31
C VAL A 85 11.03 -2.62 6.66
N LYS A 86 11.81 -3.15 5.71
CA LYS A 86 13.25 -3.34 5.88
C LYS A 86 14.05 -2.29 5.11
N PRO A 87 14.80 -1.40 5.75
CA PRO A 87 15.67 -0.45 5.05
C PRO A 87 16.80 -1.15 4.28
N VAL A 88 17.10 -0.69 3.07
CA VAL A 88 18.17 -1.19 2.20
C VAL A 88 18.85 0.00 1.49
N GLY A 89 19.90 0.56 2.11
CA GLY A 89 20.51 1.81 1.63
C GLY A 89 19.48 2.95 1.64
N ASP A 90 19.33 3.64 0.51
CA ASP A 90 18.31 4.69 0.30
C ASP A 90 16.95 4.11 -0.11
N ASN A 91 16.79 2.79 -0.14
CA ASN A 91 15.57 2.10 -0.55
C ASN A 91 14.96 1.35 0.64
N VAL A 92 13.80 0.73 0.41
CA VAL A 92 13.21 -0.19 1.38
C VAL A 92 12.71 -1.46 0.70
N GLU A 93 12.74 -2.56 1.43
CA GLU A 93 12.14 -3.83 1.03
C GLU A 93 10.85 -4.02 1.84
N TRP A 94 9.73 -4.17 1.13
CA TRP A 94 8.40 -4.31 1.74
C TRP A 94 7.42 -4.99 0.77
N SER A 95 6.47 -5.78 1.28
CA SER A 95 5.47 -6.49 0.47
C SER A 95 4.10 -5.82 0.52
N LEU A 96 3.45 -5.69 -0.63
CA LEU A 96 2.05 -5.24 -0.71
C LEU A 96 1.07 -6.19 0.00
N ALA A 97 1.46 -7.43 0.26
CA ALA A 97 0.65 -8.37 1.03
C ALA A 97 0.61 -8.03 2.53
N ASP A 98 1.59 -7.25 3.02
CA ASP A 98 1.61 -6.74 4.39
C ASP A 98 0.76 -5.45 4.53
N LYS A 99 0.06 -5.03 3.46
CA LYS A 99 -0.88 -3.90 3.49
C LYS A 99 -2.07 -4.26 4.38
N PRO A 100 -2.47 -3.40 5.33
CA PRO A 100 -3.70 -3.63 6.09
C PRO A 100 -4.94 -3.56 5.19
N GLU A 101 -6.04 -4.13 5.67
CA GLU A 101 -7.31 -4.16 4.95
C GLU A 101 -7.97 -2.78 4.93
N GLN A 102 -7.95 -2.06 6.06
CA GLN A 102 -8.69 -0.82 6.22
C GLN A 102 -7.82 0.41 5.90
N PRO A 103 -8.24 1.27 4.95
CA PRO A 103 -7.58 2.55 4.73
C PRO A 103 -7.89 3.54 5.85
N LEU A 104 -7.01 4.52 6.02
CA LEU A 104 -7.25 5.73 6.80
C LEU A 104 -8.33 6.58 6.11
N GLU A 105 -9.12 7.30 6.89
CA GLU A 105 -10.00 8.33 6.33
C GLU A 105 -9.14 9.47 5.74
N THR A 106 -9.41 9.82 4.48
CA THR A 106 -8.64 10.83 3.73
C THR A 106 -9.52 11.96 3.16
N PRO A 107 -10.20 12.76 4.02
CA PRO A 107 -11.05 13.82 3.52
C PRO A 107 -10.26 14.91 2.78
N ASP A 108 -10.97 15.68 1.96
CA ASP A 108 -10.44 16.80 1.18
C ASP A 108 -9.34 16.39 0.17
N TRP A 109 -9.40 15.17 -0.35
CA TRP A 109 -8.47 14.70 -1.37
C TRP A 109 -8.50 15.60 -2.62
N LYS A 110 -7.31 16.04 -3.05
CA LYS A 110 -7.12 16.89 -4.22
C LYS A 110 -5.88 16.47 -4.98
N THR A 111 -6.08 16.13 -6.24
CA THR A 111 -5.01 15.93 -7.23
C THR A 111 -4.99 17.09 -8.22
N ARG A 112 -3.82 17.69 -8.45
CA ARG A 112 -3.62 18.81 -9.40
C ARG A 112 -2.31 18.65 -10.14
N ASP A 113 -2.32 18.95 -11.43
CA ASP A 113 -1.09 19.25 -12.18
C ASP A 113 -0.60 20.65 -11.76
N VAL A 114 0.68 20.77 -11.44
CA VAL A 114 1.33 22.04 -11.07
C VAL A 114 2.60 22.27 -11.90
N GLY A 115 2.60 21.84 -13.16
CA GLY A 115 3.69 21.99 -14.12
C GLY A 115 4.59 20.76 -14.17
N PRO A 116 5.86 20.83 -13.74
CA PRO A 116 6.75 19.67 -13.76
C PRO A 116 6.45 18.65 -12.65
N MET A 117 5.36 18.84 -11.89
CA MET A 117 5.00 18.05 -10.72
C MET A 117 3.48 17.81 -10.70
N GLN A 118 3.07 16.66 -10.19
CA GLN A 118 1.71 16.37 -9.78
C GLN A 118 1.61 16.57 -8.26
N ARG A 119 0.71 17.45 -7.84
CA ARG A 119 0.38 17.69 -6.45
C ARG A 119 -0.77 16.77 -6.03
N VAL A 120 -0.55 16.02 -4.95
CA VAL A 120 -1.56 15.19 -4.28
C VAL A 120 -1.65 15.68 -2.84
N ALA A 121 -2.82 16.16 -2.41
CA ALA A 121 -3.03 16.67 -1.05
C ALA A 121 -4.29 16.07 -0.44
N PHE A 122 -4.23 15.69 0.83
CA PHE A 122 -5.35 15.14 1.58
C PHE A 122 -5.16 15.37 3.09
N ARG A 123 -6.24 15.29 3.86
CA ARG A 123 -6.17 15.31 5.32
C ARG A 123 -6.10 13.88 5.86
N LEU A 124 -5.29 13.65 6.89
CA LEU A 124 -5.19 12.36 7.58
C LEU A 124 -6.23 12.26 8.70
N GLY A 125 -7.41 11.69 8.43
CA GLY A 125 -8.55 11.68 9.34
C GLY A 125 -9.36 12.98 9.32
N LYS A 126 -10.51 13.01 10.00
CA LYS A 126 -11.43 14.16 10.01
C LYS A 126 -10.81 15.45 10.54
N ASP A 127 -10.09 15.36 11.66
CA ASP A 127 -9.48 16.51 12.36
C ASP A 127 -7.94 16.49 12.33
N GLY A 128 -7.36 15.70 11.43
CA GLY A 128 -5.92 15.54 11.38
C GLY A 128 -5.19 16.54 10.51
N HIS A 129 -3.92 16.23 10.28
CA HIS A 129 -2.99 17.08 9.55
C HIS A 129 -3.17 16.94 8.04
N ILE A 130 -2.84 18.00 7.31
CA ILE A 130 -2.80 17.99 5.85
C ILE A 130 -1.44 17.46 5.42
N LEU A 131 -1.47 16.44 4.57
CA LEU A 131 -0.30 15.90 3.89
C LEU A 131 -0.36 16.27 2.41
N GLU A 132 0.72 16.82 1.89
CA GLU A 132 0.90 17.16 0.48
C GLU A 132 2.14 16.45 -0.07
N LEU A 133 1.96 15.78 -1.20
CA LEU A 133 3.02 15.18 -2.01
C LEU A 133 3.11 15.97 -3.32
N GLN A 134 4.32 16.37 -3.71
CA GLN A 134 4.61 16.83 -5.06
C GLN A 134 5.49 15.77 -5.73
N ILE A 135 4.90 15.12 -6.72
CA ILE A 135 5.46 13.99 -7.43
C ILE A 135 6.00 14.49 -8.77
N PRO A 136 7.28 14.32 -9.08
CA PRO A 136 7.84 14.79 -10.34
C PRO A 136 7.20 14.08 -11.53
N LEU A 137 7.00 14.82 -12.60
CA LEU A 137 6.46 14.34 -13.87
C LEU A 137 7.54 14.38 -14.96
N LYS A 138 7.45 13.43 -15.88
CA LYS A 138 8.16 13.45 -17.16
C LYS A 138 7.45 14.42 -18.11
N ILE A 139 8.09 14.76 -19.22
CA ILE A 139 7.53 15.63 -20.27
C ILE A 139 6.19 15.09 -20.82
N ASN A 140 5.96 13.78 -20.76
CA ASN A 140 4.71 13.14 -21.17
C ASN A 140 3.59 13.17 -20.11
N GLY A 141 3.79 13.87 -18.99
CA GLY A 141 2.84 13.98 -17.88
C GLY A 141 2.75 12.75 -16.98
N GLN A 142 3.54 11.70 -17.22
CA GLN A 142 3.60 10.54 -16.32
C GLN A 142 4.56 10.77 -15.17
N PRO A 143 4.37 10.12 -14.01
CA PRO A 143 5.34 10.21 -12.91
C PRO A 143 6.77 9.86 -13.36
N ALA A 144 7.75 10.62 -12.85
CA ALA A 144 9.17 10.48 -13.13
C ALA A 144 9.84 9.37 -12.31
N TYR A 145 9.12 8.27 -12.13
CA TYR A 145 9.57 7.04 -11.49
C TYR A 145 8.99 5.84 -12.20
#